data_AF-A0A2W7SLG5-F1
#
_entry.id   AF-A0A2W7SLG5-F1
#
_cell.length_a   1.000
_cell.length_b   1.000
_cell.length_c   1.000
_cell.angle_alpha   90.00
_cell.angle_beta   90.00
_cell.angle_gamma   90.00
#
_symmetry.space_group_name_H-M   'P 1'
#
loop_
_entity.id
_entity.type
_entity.pdbx_description
1 polymer ?
#
loop_
_entity_poly.entity_id
_entity_poly.type
_entity_poly.pdbx_seq_one_letter_code
_entity_poly.pdbx_strand_id
1 'polypeptide(L)'
;MKTQNLEYRENVDLEPFYKVLENDSKMLESAFEILLDMITSYPGTTKNLAFLIKDEYPDLFKEIATICVSESDKSKGSSCCGGN
;
A
#
# COMPACT_ATOMS: atom_id res chain seq x y z
N MET A 1 16.54 22.14 7.37
CA MET A 1 15.37 22.06 8.28
C MET A 1 15.52 20.78 9.09
N LYS A 2 16.50 20.65 9.99
CA LYS A 2 16.54 21.08 11.41
C LYS A 2 15.41 20.53 12.29
N THR A 3 15.52 19.23 12.61
CA THR A 3 15.47 18.58 13.95
C THR A 3 14.27 18.78 14.89
N GLN A 4 13.41 19.79 14.71
CA GLN A 4 12.26 20.03 15.59
C GLN A 4 11.11 19.02 15.41
N ASN A 5 11.13 18.22 14.33
CA ASN A 5 10.11 17.20 14.03
C ASN A 5 10.45 15.79 14.55
N LEU A 6 11.65 15.56 15.07
CA LEU A 6 12.05 14.24 15.59
C LEU A 6 11.65 14.06 17.06
N GLU A 7 11.82 15.10 17.89
CA GLU A 7 11.44 15.05 19.32
C GLU A 7 9.92 14.89 19.53
N TYR A 8 9.08 15.45 18.64
CA TYR A 8 7.63 15.22 18.67
C TYR A 8 7.24 13.80 18.25
N ARG A 9 8.08 13.11 17.46
CA ARG A 9 7.83 11.73 17.03
C ARG A 9 8.27 10.69 18.06
N GLU A 10 9.20 11.00 18.96
CA GLU A 10 9.74 10.04 19.92
C GLU A 10 8.89 9.89 21.21
N ASN A 11 7.95 10.81 21.48
CA ASN A 11 7.16 10.82 22.72
C ASN A 11 5.63 10.85 22.53
N VAL A 12 5.13 10.69 21.30
CA VAL A 12 3.68 10.60 21.08
C VAL A 12 3.27 9.15 21.24
N ASP A 13 2.44 8.90 22.25
CA ASP A 13 1.75 7.62 22.40
C ASP A 13 0.70 7.49 21.28
N LEU A 14 0.96 6.59 20.35
CA LEU A 14 0.10 6.29 19.21
C LEU A 14 -0.92 5.18 19.54
N GLU A 15 -0.81 4.53 20.70
CA GLU A 15 -1.68 3.42 21.08
C GLU A 15 -3.17 3.82 21.15
N PRO A 16 -3.55 5.01 21.66
CA PRO A 16 -4.93 5.48 21.59
C PRO A 16 -5.43 5.66 20.16
N PHE A 17 -4.57 6.11 19.24
CA PHE A 17 -4.92 6.25 17.83
C PHE A 17 -5.15 4.89 17.17
N TYR A 18 -4.26 3.93 17.43
CA TYR A 18 -4.42 2.56 16.92
C TYR A 18 -5.66 1.87 17.46
N LYS A 19 -5.95 2.01 18.76
CA LYS A 19 -7.19 1.49 19.35
C LYS A 19 -8.45 2.02 18.68
N VAL A 20 -8.48 3.30 18.32
CA VAL A 20 -9.64 3.88 17.63
C VAL A 20 -9.80 3.26 16.24
N LEU A 21 -8.69 3.10 15.51
CA LEU A 21 -8.71 2.47 14.18
C LEU A 21 -9.08 0.99 14.23
N GLU A 22 -8.57 0.23 15.19
CA GLU A 22 -8.85 -1.21 15.34
C GLU A 22 -10.30 -1.48 15.75
N ASN A 23 -10.90 -0.60 16.57
CA ASN A 23 -12.26 -0.77 17.04
C ASN A 23 -13.33 -0.32 16.03
N ASP A 24 -12.98 0.50 15.04
CA ASP A 24 -13.90 0.95 14.00
C ASP A 24 -13.35 0.62 12.61
N SER A 25 -13.86 -0.49 12.05
CA SER A 25 -13.44 -0.97 10.73
C SER A 25 -13.65 0.08 9.64
N LYS A 26 -14.65 0.97 9.76
CA LYS A 26 -14.87 2.02 8.76
C LYS A 26 -13.80 3.10 8.83
N MET A 27 -13.32 3.44 10.02
CA MET A 27 -12.21 4.38 10.15
C MET A 27 -10.93 3.80 9.57
N LEU A 28 -10.70 2.50 9.78
CA LEU A 28 -9.54 1.82 9.19
C LEU A 28 -9.63 1.78 7.66
N GLU A 29 -10.81 1.47 7.10
CA GLU A 29 -11.06 1.52 5.66
C GLU A 29 -10.80 2.91 5.09
N SER A 30 -11.36 3.97 5.70
CA SER A 30 -11.12 5.35 5.28
C SER A 30 -9.64 5.76 5.37
N ALA A 31 -8.93 5.30 6.40
CA ALA A 31 -7.49 5.55 6.52
C ALA A 31 -6.70 4.91 5.38
N PHE A 32 -7.07 3.68 4.97
CA PHE A 32 -6.46 3.02 3.82
C PHE A 32 -6.80 3.69 2.49
N GLU A 33 -8.02 4.20 2.31
CA GLU A 33 -8.39 4.97 1.13
C GLU A 33 -7.55 6.25 1.00
N ILE A 34 -7.37 6.99 2.09
CA ILE A 34 -6.51 8.19 2.11
C ILE A 34 -5.07 7.83 1.79
N LEU A 35 -4.54 6.74 2.38
CA LEU A 35 -3.20 6.24 2.09
C LEU A 35 -3.05 5.95 0.59
N LEU A 36 -4.01 5.21 0.03
CA LEU A 36 -4.01 4.84 -1.39
C LEU A 36 -4.04 6.08 -2.29
N ASP A 37 -4.89 7.07 -2.00
CA ASP A 37 -4.98 8.31 -2.77
C ASP A 37 -3.67 9.11 -2.75
N MET A 38 -3.01 9.21 -1.60
CA MET A 38 -1.69 9.83 -1.51
C MET A 38 -0.64 9.09 -2.35
N ILE A 39 -0.68 7.76 -2.35
CA ILE A 39 0.29 6.94 -3.06
C ILE A 39 0.07 7.01 -4.58
N THR A 40 -1.18 6.99 -5.03
CA THR A 40 -1.52 6.99 -6.46
C THR A 40 -1.37 8.38 -7.09
N SER A 41 -1.55 9.44 -6.28
CA SER A 41 -1.33 10.82 -6.72
C SER A 41 0.14 11.17 -6.99
N TYR A 42 1.08 10.38 -6.47
CA TYR A 42 2.53 10.63 -6.58
C TYR A 42 3.30 9.37 -7.00
N PRO A 43 3.76 9.27 -8.27
CA PRO A 43 4.36 8.04 -8.82
C PRO A 43 5.62 7.53 -8.11
N GLY A 44 6.37 8.42 -7.44
CA GLY A 44 7.57 8.05 -6.68
C GLY A 44 7.25 7.31 -5.38
N THR A 45 6.13 7.64 -4.75
CA THR A 45 5.71 7.08 -3.46
C THR A 45 5.17 5.66 -3.58
N THR A 46 4.57 5.32 -4.72
CA THR A 46 4.10 3.95 -4.99
C THR A 46 5.23 2.92 -4.94
N LYS A 47 6.37 3.24 -5.56
CA LYS A 47 7.54 2.35 -5.52
C LYS A 47 8.09 2.20 -4.10
N ASN A 48 8.17 3.30 -3.36
CA ASN A 48 8.68 3.29 -1.99
C ASN A 48 7.78 2.45 -1.07
N LEU A 49 6.45 2.56 -1.20
CA LEU A 49 5.53 1.70 -0.46
C LEU A 49 5.70 0.23 -0.86
N ALA A 50 5.79 -0.08 -2.15
CA ALA A 50 5.98 -1.45 -2.60
C ALA A 50 7.28 -2.06 -2.04
N PHE A 51 8.36 -1.28 -1.94
CA PHE A 51 9.59 -1.70 -1.26
C PHE A 51 9.36 -1.95 0.24
N LEU A 52 8.67 -1.05 0.94
CA LEU A 52 8.37 -1.20 2.36
C LEU A 52 7.50 -2.44 2.64
N ILE A 53 6.45 -2.67 1.85
CA ILE A 53 5.61 -3.85 1.96
C ILE A 53 6.43 -5.12 1.73
N LYS A 54 7.32 -5.13 0.73
CA LYS A 54 8.18 -6.28 0.46
C LYS A 54 9.11 -6.62 1.64
N ASP A 55 9.65 -5.60 2.31
CA ASP A 55 10.65 -5.77 3.37
C ASP A 55 10.00 -6.11 4.72
N GLU A 56 8.98 -5.35 5.11
CA GLU A 56 8.35 -5.45 6.44
C GLU A 56 7.16 -6.42 6.47
N TYR A 57 6.52 -6.69 5.32
CA TYR A 57 5.29 -7.49 5.23
C TYR A 57 5.37 -8.53 4.09
N PRO A 58 6.32 -9.48 4.15
CA PRO A 58 6.65 -10.37 3.03
C PRO A 58 5.48 -11.26 2.58
N ASP A 59 4.57 -11.64 3.48
CA ASP A 59 3.42 -12.46 3.12
C ASP A 59 2.35 -11.65 2.39
N LEU A 60 2.07 -10.42 2.84
CA LEU A 60 1.21 -9.48 2.10
C LEU A 60 1.78 -9.19 0.72
N PHE A 61 3.10 -9.02 0.61
CA PHE A 61 3.76 -8.87 -0.69
C PHE A 61 3.53 -10.07 -1.62
N LYS A 62 3.62 -11.30 -1.11
CA LYS A 62 3.36 -12.52 -1.92
C LYS A 62 1.92 -12.57 -2.41
N GLU A 63 0.95 -12.23 -1.56
CA GLU A 63 -0.46 -12.19 -1.96
C GLU A 63 -0.71 -11.16 -3.06
N ILE A 64 -0.21 -9.93 -2.87
CA ILE A 64 -0.31 -8.87 -3.88
C ILE A 64 0.36 -9.29 -5.19
N ALA A 65 1.58 -9.83 -5.14
CA ALA A 65 2.31 -10.27 -6.32
C ALA A 65 1.57 -11.37 -7.08
N THR A 66 0.94 -12.31 -6.36
CA THR A 66 0.13 -13.38 -6.95
C THR A 66 -1.06 -12.80 -7.73
N ILE A 67 -1.75 -11.81 -7.17
CA ILE A 67 -2.86 -11.11 -7.84
C ILE A 67 -2.35 -10.43 -9.11
N CYS A 68 -1.27 -9.65 -9.05
CA CYS A 68 -0.72 -8.94 -10.21
C CYS A 68 -0.26 -9.87 -11.35
N VAL A 69 0.34 -11.02 -11.01
CA VAL A 69 0.74 -12.03 -12.01
C VAL A 69 -0.51 -12.66 -12.66
N SER A 70 -1.53 -12.98 -11.86
CA SER A 70 -2.76 -13.59 -12.38
C SER A 70 -3.55 -12.66 -13.32
N GLU A 71 -3.49 -11.34 -13.13
CA GLU A 71 -4.13 -10.35 -14.01
C GLU A 71 -3.33 -10.13 -15.30
N SER A 72 -2.00 -10.15 -15.22
CA SER A 72 -1.14 -10.00 -16.39
C SER A 72 -1.19 -11.21 -17.33
N ASP A 73 -1.39 -12.43 -16.81
CA ASP A 73 -1.61 -13.62 -17.64
C ASP A 73 -2.99 -13.61 -18.34
N LYS A 74 -4.03 -13.05 -17.71
CA LYS A 74 -5.34 -12.85 -18.38
C LYS A 74 -5.26 -11.87 -19.55
N SER A 75 -4.35 -10.89 -19.48
CA SER A 75 -4.13 -9.92 -20.57
C SER A 75 -3.35 -10.48 -21.77
N LYS A 76 -2.66 -11.63 -21.62
CA LYS A 76 -1.89 -12.30 -22.69
C LYS A 76 -2.71 -13.29 -23.53
N GLY A 77 -4.02 -13.42 -23.29
CA GLY A 77 -4.90 -14.39 -23.96
C GLY A 77 -5.48 -13.98 -25.32
N SER A 78 -5.33 -12.74 -25.79
CA SER A 78 -5.80 -12.34 -27.12
C SER A 78 -4.66 -12.26 -28.13
N SER A 79 -4.00 -13.40 -28.36
CA SER A 79 -3.20 -13.59 -29.59
C SER A 79 -4.15 -13.57 -30.79
N CYS A 80 -4.31 -12.38 -31.36
CA CYS A 80 -4.97 -12.12 -32.63
C CYS A 80 -4.09 -12.66 -33.77
N CYS A 81 -4.06 -13.97 -33.95
CA CYS A 81 -3.47 -14.65 -35.11
C CYS A 81 -4.52 -15.59 -35.71
N GLY A 82 -5.50 -15.00 -36.38
CA GLY A 82 -6.52 -15.69 -37.17
C GLY A 82 -6.73 -14.98 -38.49
N GLY A 83 -5.65 -14.74 -39.23
CA GLY A 83 -5.70 -14.32 -40.62
C GLY A 83 -5.61 -15.54 -41.52
N ASN A 84 -6.74 -15.92 -42.12
CA ASN A 84 -6.77 -16.61 -43.41
C ASN A 84 -8.05 -16.22 -44.15
#